data_AF-A0A395NUG3-F1
#
_entry.id   AF-A0A395NUG3-F1
#
_cell.length_a   1.000
_cell.length_b   1.000
_cell.length_c   1.000
_cell.angle_alpha   90.00
_cell.angle_beta   90.00
_cell.angle_gamma   90.00
#
_symmetry.space_group_name_H-M   'P 1'
#
loop_
_entity.id
_entity.type
_entity.pdbx_description
1 polymer ?
#
loop_
_entity_poly.entity_id
_entity_poly.type
_entity_poly.pdbx_seq_one_letter_code
_entity_poly.pdbx_strand_id
1 'polypeptide(L)'
;MSPKRTLKVLIVGGSISGLSLAVMLEKFGIEFTVLEAYSNIAPDVELLDPTEGTSSHFEQRYGYPVIFIDRQMLLQVLYNKLEHKERVLVNKRVVRIEMSEFSTTVVTRDGETFDADLVVGADGVHSTVRKEMRRIASEVSPGYFSGDEESKVPANYKCIFGISKILKSLPHGQHFTFCKNYSHLIVPGPGDRWYWFLFVKLPQTLYGNNIPRYTKEDERILAEEHSTDKITPGYTFGDLYAARTSSTLVPLQEHVYKRWYFGRIITIGDAVAKQNPIGGQGGNGAIESATALVNSLLRMLDDRTDGLSSFDIDKIFDETQKAHRGRAQVLMEQGKKRQALQALETPIKTIIARFLLPITPLESNFRRLAPLFLEAVKLERLEVPKRPRAHPYSDELPNKPLKTWAPQVVASLCLFLLTLISWKGNGLWVPLNGWFAADISSRTTESKLLNMQQELPPTPVLTNMISPVLAWTVEGYRAGVKNSIISLPGIFIFGILFLGFGNVATMYYLASLSCSYAVPVERPVPVEVAKALVPAVVLSILGFSVLWKCYPATIPLFTWILSATASWPKQVRESISEDKALDRYDRMDISQQ
;
A
#
# COMPACT_ATOMS: atom_id res chain seq x y z
N MET A 1 -14.24 -28.21 -44.84
CA MET A 1 -13.75 -27.72 -43.53
C MET A 1 -14.96 -27.39 -42.69
N SER A 2 -15.21 -28.14 -41.63
CA SER A 2 -16.24 -27.82 -40.64
C SER A 2 -15.95 -26.45 -40.04
N PRO A 3 -16.94 -25.55 -39.87
CA PRO A 3 -16.68 -24.25 -39.26
C PRO A 3 -16.07 -24.44 -37.87
N LYS A 4 -14.98 -23.72 -37.61
CA LYS A 4 -14.28 -23.74 -36.32
C LYS A 4 -15.29 -23.33 -35.24
N ARG A 5 -15.61 -24.23 -34.31
CA ARG A 5 -16.59 -23.95 -33.23
C ARG A 5 -16.08 -22.78 -32.41
N THR A 6 -16.76 -21.64 -32.50
CA THR A 6 -16.42 -20.42 -31.74
C THR A 6 -16.86 -20.60 -30.30
N LEU A 7 -15.99 -20.25 -29.35
CA LEU A 7 -16.28 -20.30 -27.92
C LEU A 7 -17.38 -19.29 -27.57
N LYS A 8 -18.43 -19.75 -26.89
CA LYS A 8 -19.56 -18.92 -26.44
C LYS A 8 -19.51 -18.67 -24.93
N VAL A 9 -19.38 -17.40 -24.54
CA VAL A 9 -19.37 -16.97 -23.14
C VAL A 9 -20.68 -16.28 -22.77
N LEU A 10 -21.41 -16.83 -21.82
CA LEU A 10 -22.62 -16.21 -21.29
C LEU A 10 -22.32 -15.47 -19.98
N ILE A 11 -22.52 -14.17 -19.98
CA ILE A 11 -22.28 -13.28 -18.85
C ILE A 11 -23.63 -12.97 -18.19
N VAL A 12 -23.77 -13.27 -16.90
CA VAL A 12 -24.98 -12.96 -16.14
C VAL A 12 -24.73 -11.71 -15.30
N GLY A 13 -25.40 -10.61 -15.65
CA GLY A 13 -25.31 -9.30 -15.01
C GLY A 13 -24.54 -8.29 -15.86
N GLY A 14 -25.20 -7.19 -16.24
CA GLY A 14 -24.65 -6.00 -16.90
C GLY A 14 -24.02 -5.02 -15.90
N SER A 15 -23.32 -5.54 -14.89
CA SER A 15 -22.59 -4.74 -13.90
C SER A 15 -21.25 -4.23 -14.44
N ILE A 16 -20.47 -3.52 -13.62
CA ILE A 16 -19.13 -3.06 -14.01
C ILE A 16 -18.25 -4.24 -14.46
N SER A 17 -18.22 -5.36 -13.72
CA SER A 17 -17.45 -6.54 -14.14
C SER A 17 -18.02 -7.17 -15.41
N GLY A 18 -19.35 -7.27 -15.53
CA GLY A 18 -20.00 -7.91 -16.66
C GLY A 18 -19.80 -7.16 -17.98
N LEU A 19 -20.02 -5.84 -17.99
CA LEU A 19 -19.79 -5.01 -19.18
C LEU A 19 -18.30 -4.86 -19.49
N SER A 20 -17.43 -4.78 -18.47
CA SER A 20 -15.98 -4.77 -18.71
C SER A 20 -15.53 -6.07 -19.37
N LEU A 21 -16.02 -7.21 -18.90
CA LEU A 21 -15.76 -8.50 -19.52
C LEU A 21 -16.28 -8.54 -20.97
N ALA A 22 -17.50 -8.09 -21.22
CA ALA A 22 -18.06 -8.03 -22.57
C ALA A 22 -17.18 -7.19 -23.53
N VAL A 23 -16.77 -5.99 -23.11
CA VAL A 23 -15.88 -5.11 -23.90
C VAL A 23 -14.54 -5.78 -24.18
N MET A 24 -13.96 -6.48 -23.20
CA MET A 24 -12.70 -7.19 -23.37
C MET A 24 -12.84 -8.39 -24.31
N LEU A 25 -13.90 -9.19 -24.18
CA LEU A 25 -14.16 -10.34 -25.06
C LEU A 25 -14.42 -9.90 -26.50
N GLU A 26 -15.21 -8.85 -26.71
CA GLU A 26 -15.49 -8.27 -28.04
C GLU A 26 -14.20 -7.82 -28.72
N LYS A 27 -13.33 -7.13 -27.97
CA LYS A 27 -12.03 -6.64 -28.48
C LYS A 27 -11.13 -7.77 -29.00
N PHE A 28 -11.25 -8.98 -28.46
CA PHE A 28 -10.48 -10.15 -28.90
C PHE A 28 -11.30 -11.14 -29.74
N GLY A 29 -12.47 -10.73 -30.24
CA GLY A 29 -13.28 -11.54 -31.15
C GLY A 29 -13.90 -12.79 -30.52
N ILE A 30 -14.09 -12.82 -29.20
CA ILE A 30 -14.74 -13.93 -28.49
C ILE A 30 -16.24 -13.67 -28.42
N GLU A 31 -17.05 -14.66 -28.81
CA GLU A 31 -18.51 -14.54 -28.81
C GLU A 31 -19.03 -14.50 -27.36
N PHE A 32 -19.87 -13.51 -27.07
CA PHE A 32 -20.46 -13.32 -25.76
C PHE A 32 -21.94 -12.99 -25.83
N THR A 33 -22.66 -13.21 -24.74
CA THR A 33 -24.02 -12.69 -24.52
C THR A 33 -24.13 -12.22 -23.08
N VAL A 34 -24.72 -11.06 -22.84
CA VAL A 34 -24.95 -10.51 -21.49
C VAL A 34 -26.43 -10.59 -21.16
N LEU A 35 -26.78 -11.20 -20.03
CA LEU A 35 -28.13 -11.24 -19.49
C LEU A 35 -28.25 -10.28 -18.31
N GLU A 36 -28.96 -9.17 -18.50
CA GLU A 36 -29.24 -8.17 -17.46
C GLU A 36 -30.66 -8.32 -16.93
N ALA A 37 -30.79 -8.40 -15.60
CA ALA A 37 -32.06 -8.66 -14.94
C ALA A 37 -33.00 -7.44 -14.90
N TYR A 38 -32.45 -6.23 -14.98
CA TYR A 38 -33.20 -4.98 -15.04
C TYR A 38 -33.49 -4.56 -16.49
N SER A 39 -34.43 -3.63 -16.67
CA SER A 39 -34.86 -3.15 -17.99
C SER A 39 -33.84 -2.23 -18.65
N ASN A 40 -33.01 -1.55 -17.85
CA ASN A 40 -32.01 -0.58 -18.31
C ASN A 40 -30.65 -0.90 -17.69
N ILE A 41 -29.60 -0.80 -18.50
CA ILE A 41 -28.20 -1.01 -18.09
C ILE A 41 -27.67 0.24 -17.39
N ALA A 42 -27.93 1.40 -17.98
CA ALA A 42 -27.75 2.73 -17.40
C ALA A 42 -28.79 3.66 -18.03
N PRO A 43 -29.32 4.65 -17.28
CA PRO A 43 -30.00 5.79 -17.91
C PRO A 43 -28.99 6.63 -18.69
N ASP A 44 -29.43 7.34 -19.73
CA ASP A 44 -28.60 8.30 -20.45
C ASP A 44 -28.15 9.40 -19.46
N VAL A 45 -26.85 9.43 -19.16
CA VAL A 45 -26.23 10.48 -18.35
C VAL A 45 -25.22 11.21 -19.23
N GLU A 46 -25.31 12.54 -19.26
CA GLU A 46 -24.36 13.39 -19.96
C GLU A 46 -22.95 13.20 -19.37
N LEU A 47 -21.97 13.01 -20.26
CA LEU A 47 -20.56 12.88 -19.89
C LEU A 47 -20.04 14.24 -19.42
N LEU A 48 -19.76 14.33 -18.13
CA LEU A 48 -19.23 15.54 -17.50
C LEU A 48 -17.78 15.28 -17.08
N ASP A 49 -16.93 16.29 -17.28
CA ASP A 49 -15.50 16.17 -17.04
C ASP A 49 -15.20 15.81 -15.56
N PRO A 50 -14.24 14.92 -15.30
CA PRO A 50 -13.81 14.64 -13.94
C PRO A 50 -13.25 15.91 -13.28
N THR A 51 -13.69 16.21 -12.07
CA THR A 51 -13.20 17.37 -11.31
C THR A 51 -11.71 17.26 -11.00
N GLU A 52 -10.93 18.31 -11.32
CA GLU A 52 -9.50 18.39 -11.04
C GLU A 52 -9.20 18.60 -9.54
N GLY A 53 -8.26 17.79 -9.00
CA GLY A 53 -7.75 17.90 -7.64
C GLY A 53 -6.94 16.64 -7.25
N THR A 54 -5.78 16.81 -6.59
CA THR A 54 -4.73 15.79 -6.28
C THR A 54 -4.28 14.83 -7.39
N SER A 55 -4.93 14.87 -8.56
CA SER A 55 -4.74 14.05 -9.75
C SER A 55 -3.31 14.14 -10.29
N SER A 56 -2.70 15.32 -10.24
CA SER A 56 -1.34 15.56 -10.75
C SER A 56 -0.28 14.72 -10.03
N HIS A 57 -0.41 14.49 -8.72
CA HIS A 57 0.53 13.62 -8.00
C HIS A 57 0.37 12.15 -8.37
N PHE A 58 -0.86 11.68 -8.59
CA PHE A 58 -1.11 10.32 -9.05
C PHE A 58 -0.62 10.12 -10.49
N GLU A 59 -0.84 11.10 -11.35
CA GLU A 59 -0.38 11.06 -12.74
C GLU A 59 1.14 11.08 -12.85
N GLN A 60 1.84 11.95 -12.10
CA GLN A 60 3.30 11.93 -12.05
C GLN A 60 3.87 10.60 -11.53
N ARG A 61 3.18 9.95 -10.59
CA ARG A 61 3.63 8.68 -9.98
C ARG A 61 3.36 7.47 -10.86
N TYR A 62 2.15 7.35 -11.38
CA TYR A 62 1.63 6.13 -11.99
C TYR A 62 1.29 6.30 -13.48
N GLY A 63 1.39 7.52 -14.01
CA GLY A 63 1.06 7.86 -15.40
C GLY A 63 -0.42 8.10 -15.65
N TYR A 64 -1.29 7.92 -14.63
CA TYR A 64 -2.72 8.12 -14.73
C TYR A 64 -3.26 8.90 -13.54
N PRO A 65 -4.18 9.85 -13.77
CA PRO A 65 -4.87 10.52 -12.68
C PRO A 65 -5.85 9.57 -11.99
N VAL A 66 -6.19 9.88 -10.74
CA VAL A 66 -7.36 9.28 -10.09
C VAL A 66 -8.59 10.06 -10.55
N ILE A 67 -9.53 9.35 -11.17
CA ILE A 67 -10.81 9.91 -11.59
C ILE A 67 -11.93 9.40 -10.68
N PHE A 68 -12.85 10.29 -10.34
CA PHE A 68 -14.12 9.91 -9.77
C PHE A 68 -15.19 9.98 -10.87
N ILE A 69 -15.92 8.90 -11.07
CA ILE A 69 -16.97 8.78 -12.10
C ILE A 69 -18.24 8.25 -11.46
N ASP A 70 -19.39 8.80 -11.87
CA ASP A 70 -20.68 8.25 -11.47
C ASP A 70 -20.84 6.82 -12.00
N ARG A 71 -21.43 5.94 -11.19
CA ARG A 71 -21.62 4.53 -11.57
C ARG A 71 -22.44 4.38 -12.86
N GLN A 72 -23.51 5.15 -13.03
CA GLN A 72 -24.36 5.10 -14.22
C GLN A 72 -23.58 5.59 -15.44
N MET A 73 -22.80 6.67 -15.30
CA MET A 73 -21.92 7.15 -16.38
C MET A 73 -20.91 6.07 -16.80
N LEU A 74 -20.27 5.38 -15.85
CA LEU A 74 -19.32 4.31 -16.19
C LEU A 74 -20.00 3.14 -16.92
N LEU A 75 -21.18 2.71 -16.45
CA LEU A 75 -21.95 1.67 -17.14
C LEU A 75 -22.34 2.10 -18.56
N GLN A 76 -22.76 3.35 -18.74
CA GLN A 76 -23.07 3.91 -20.05
C GLN A 76 -21.85 3.93 -20.97
N VAL A 77 -20.67 4.33 -20.47
CA VAL A 77 -19.42 4.34 -21.25
C VAL A 77 -19.06 2.93 -21.70
N LEU A 78 -19.13 1.94 -20.79
CA LEU A 78 -18.84 0.54 -21.11
C LEU A 78 -19.84 0.00 -22.15
N TYR A 79 -21.13 0.28 -21.98
CA TYR A 79 -22.16 -0.15 -22.92
C TYR A 79 -22.02 0.51 -24.30
N ASN A 80 -21.76 1.83 -24.34
CA ASN A 80 -21.57 2.56 -25.58
C ASN A 80 -20.37 2.07 -26.38
N LYS A 81 -19.35 1.56 -25.68
CA LYS A 81 -18.14 1.02 -26.28
C LYS A 81 -18.36 -0.32 -27.01
N LEU A 82 -19.43 -1.04 -26.67
CA LEU A 82 -19.79 -2.28 -27.37
C LEU A 82 -20.28 -1.98 -28.79
N GLU A 83 -19.75 -2.72 -29.76
CA GLU A 83 -20.22 -2.71 -31.15
C GLU A 83 -21.50 -3.55 -31.26
N HIS A 84 -21.51 -4.75 -30.68
CA HIS A 84 -22.61 -5.71 -30.71
C HIS A 84 -23.58 -5.52 -29.53
N LYS A 85 -24.25 -4.36 -29.47
CA LYS A 85 -25.20 -4.02 -28.40
C LYS A 85 -26.40 -4.98 -28.33
N GLU A 86 -26.76 -5.61 -29.45
CA GLU A 86 -27.81 -6.64 -29.54
C GLU A 86 -27.52 -7.88 -28.70
N ARG A 87 -26.26 -8.11 -28.31
CA ARG A 87 -25.85 -9.21 -27.43
C ARG A 87 -26.05 -8.90 -25.95
N VAL A 88 -26.53 -7.70 -25.61
CA VAL A 88 -26.85 -7.32 -24.23
C VAL A 88 -28.36 -7.32 -24.04
N LEU A 89 -28.87 -8.40 -23.47
CA LEU A 89 -30.29 -8.66 -23.32
C LEU A 89 -30.77 -8.22 -21.93
N VAL A 90 -31.64 -7.22 -21.91
CA VAL A 90 -32.28 -6.70 -20.69
C VAL A 90 -33.53 -7.48 -20.31
N ASN A 91 -34.01 -7.31 -19.07
CA ASN A 91 -35.12 -8.07 -18.48
C ASN A 91 -34.90 -9.59 -18.41
N LYS A 92 -33.67 -10.07 -18.62
CA LYS A 92 -33.28 -11.48 -18.59
C LYS A 92 -32.76 -11.88 -17.21
N ARG A 93 -33.68 -11.99 -16.25
CA ARG A 93 -33.35 -12.45 -14.89
C ARG A 93 -33.10 -13.95 -14.90
N VAL A 94 -31.86 -14.38 -14.70
CA VAL A 94 -31.51 -15.79 -14.53
C VAL A 94 -32.12 -16.37 -13.25
N VAL A 95 -32.67 -17.58 -13.35
CA VAL A 95 -33.31 -18.31 -12.25
C VAL A 95 -32.78 -19.74 -12.07
N ARG A 96 -32.24 -20.35 -13.13
CA ARG A 96 -31.74 -21.73 -13.11
C ARG A 96 -30.53 -21.87 -14.03
N ILE A 97 -29.60 -22.73 -13.63
CA ILE A 97 -28.49 -23.16 -14.49
C ILE A 97 -28.45 -24.69 -14.51
N GLU A 98 -28.31 -25.25 -15.70
CA GLU A 98 -28.14 -26.68 -15.94
C GLU A 98 -26.80 -26.89 -16.64
N MET A 99 -25.96 -27.74 -16.08
CA MET A 99 -24.61 -27.97 -16.58
C MET A 99 -24.49 -29.42 -17.06
N SER A 100 -24.07 -29.59 -18.30
CA SER A 100 -23.68 -30.86 -18.87
C SER A 100 -22.14 -30.96 -18.94
N GLU A 101 -21.62 -32.10 -19.40
CA GLU A 101 -20.18 -32.27 -19.62
C GLU A 101 -19.63 -31.30 -20.69
N PHE A 102 -20.45 -30.99 -21.70
CA PHE A 102 -20.02 -30.26 -22.91
C PHE A 102 -20.60 -28.85 -23.05
N SER A 103 -21.66 -28.52 -22.32
CA SER A 103 -22.37 -27.23 -22.42
C SER A 103 -22.99 -26.83 -21.09
N THR A 104 -23.45 -25.59 -21.00
CA THR A 104 -24.25 -25.08 -19.89
C THR A 104 -25.44 -24.33 -20.44
N THR A 105 -26.62 -24.63 -19.92
CA THR A 105 -27.89 -24.01 -20.29
C THR A 105 -28.36 -23.14 -19.14
N VAL A 106 -28.69 -21.89 -19.44
CA VAL A 106 -29.18 -20.91 -18.47
C VAL A 106 -30.63 -20.59 -18.76
N VAL A 107 -31.49 -20.72 -17.74
CA VAL A 107 -32.92 -20.43 -17.84
C VAL A 107 -33.22 -19.10 -17.16
N THR A 108 -33.97 -18.27 -17.87
CA THR A 108 -34.42 -16.95 -17.43
C THR A 108 -35.86 -17.00 -16.91
N ARG A 109 -36.26 -15.99 -16.11
CA ARG A 109 -37.57 -15.94 -15.44
C ARG A 109 -38.74 -15.93 -16.42
N ASP A 110 -38.54 -15.35 -17.59
CA ASP A 110 -39.48 -15.30 -18.72
C ASP A 110 -39.53 -16.62 -19.51
N GLY A 111 -38.77 -17.64 -19.11
CA GLY A 111 -38.80 -18.99 -19.69
C GLY A 111 -37.83 -19.21 -20.85
N GLU A 112 -37.10 -18.19 -21.28
CA GLU A 112 -36.09 -18.34 -22.33
C GLU A 112 -34.84 -19.06 -21.82
N THR A 113 -34.21 -19.81 -22.71
CA THR A 113 -33.03 -20.63 -22.46
C THR A 113 -31.85 -20.21 -23.32
N PHE A 114 -30.66 -20.16 -22.73
CA PHE A 114 -29.43 -19.76 -23.40
C PHE A 114 -28.34 -20.82 -23.21
N ASP A 115 -27.83 -21.38 -24.30
CA ASP A 115 -26.72 -22.34 -24.28
C ASP A 115 -25.37 -21.64 -24.43
N ALA A 116 -24.40 -22.07 -23.64
CA ALA A 116 -23.04 -21.55 -23.67
C ALA A 116 -21.99 -22.61 -23.32
N ASP A 117 -20.75 -22.37 -23.72
CA ASP A 117 -19.62 -23.21 -23.32
C ASP A 117 -19.13 -22.85 -21.91
N LEU A 118 -19.30 -21.58 -21.53
CA LEU A 118 -18.88 -20.98 -20.26
C LEU A 118 -19.96 -20.02 -19.73
N VAL A 119 -20.21 -20.05 -18.42
CA VAL A 119 -21.08 -19.08 -17.74
C VAL A 119 -20.28 -18.28 -16.72
N VAL A 120 -20.39 -16.95 -16.80
CA VAL A 120 -19.71 -16.01 -15.90
C VAL A 120 -20.74 -15.22 -15.10
N GLY A 121 -20.81 -15.45 -13.79
CA GLY A 121 -21.64 -14.69 -12.87
C GLY A 121 -21.00 -13.36 -12.49
N ALA A 122 -21.57 -12.27 -12.98
CA ALA A 122 -21.21 -10.88 -12.68
C ALA A 122 -22.41 -10.12 -12.05
N ASP A 123 -23.29 -10.85 -11.37
CA ASP A 123 -24.61 -10.44 -10.86
C ASP A 123 -24.58 -9.93 -9.40
N GLY A 124 -23.38 -9.66 -8.87
CA GLY A 124 -23.16 -8.92 -7.62
C GLY A 124 -23.39 -9.73 -6.33
N VAL A 125 -23.53 -9.02 -5.21
CA VAL A 125 -23.52 -9.60 -3.84
C VAL A 125 -24.61 -10.65 -3.59
N HIS A 126 -25.72 -10.60 -4.33
CA HIS A 126 -26.83 -11.55 -4.22
C HIS A 126 -26.86 -12.56 -5.37
N SER A 127 -25.68 -12.88 -5.93
CA SER A 127 -25.50 -13.71 -7.12
C SER A 127 -26.37 -14.97 -7.13
N THR A 128 -27.24 -15.06 -8.13
CA THR A 128 -27.99 -16.27 -8.46
C THR A 128 -27.06 -17.31 -9.07
N VAL A 129 -26.12 -16.88 -9.92
CA VAL A 129 -25.15 -17.80 -10.55
C VAL A 129 -24.34 -18.54 -9.49
N ARG A 130 -23.92 -17.84 -8.43
CA ARG A 130 -23.19 -18.46 -7.33
C ARG A 130 -24.02 -19.52 -6.60
N LYS A 131 -25.30 -19.24 -6.33
CA LYS A 131 -26.21 -20.19 -5.67
C LYS A 131 -26.39 -21.45 -6.52
N GLU A 132 -26.65 -21.28 -7.82
CA GLU A 132 -26.82 -22.40 -8.75
C GLU A 132 -25.53 -23.20 -8.93
N MET A 133 -24.37 -22.54 -9.02
CA MET A 133 -23.07 -23.20 -9.05
C MET A 133 -22.85 -24.09 -7.82
N ARG A 134 -23.23 -23.62 -6.62
CA ARG A 134 -23.13 -24.42 -5.39
C ARG A 134 -24.11 -25.58 -5.36
N ARG A 135 -25.34 -25.38 -5.83
CA ARG A 135 -26.35 -26.44 -5.97
C ARG A 135 -25.84 -27.55 -6.87
N ILE A 136 -25.39 -27.21 -8.08
CA ILE A 136 -24.84 -28.16 -9.05
C ILE A 136 -23.64 -28.90 -8.46
N ALA A 137 -22.71 -28.19 -7.80
CA ALA A 137 -21.56 -28.82 -7.17
C ALA A 137 -21.96 -29.76 -6.02
N SER A 138 -23.00 -29.44 -5.25
CA SER A 138 -23.49 -30.33 -4.20
C SER A 138 -24.11 -31.63 -4.73
N GLU A 139 -24.65 -31.60 -5.95
CA GLU A 139 -25.20 -32.77 -6.64
C GLU A 139 -24.09 -33.61 -7.30
N VAL A 140 -23.11 -32.96 -7.95
CA VAL A 140 -22.07 -33.64 -8.76
C VAL A 140 -20.82 -34.00 -7.97
N SER A 141 -20.38 -33.13 -7.04
CA SER A 141 -19.16 -33.30 -6.25
C SER A 141 -19.35 -32.82 -4.80
N PRO A 142 -20.08 -33.61 -3.98
CA PRO A 142 -20.32 -33.25 -2.58
C PRO A 142 -19.03 -32.94 -1.83
N GLY A 143 -19.01 -31.80 -1.12
CA GLY A 143 -17.84 -31.34 -0.37
C GLY A 143 -16.87 -30.42 -1.14
N TYR A 144 -17.09 -30.19 -2.45
CA TYR A 144 -16.25 -29.26 -3.22
C TYR A 144 -16.24 -27.84 -2.63
N PHE A 145 -17.40 -27.33 -2.22
CA PHE A 145 -17.54 -26.09 -1.45
C PHE A 145 -17.55 -26.40 0.04
N SER A 146 -16.65 -25.77 0.81
CA SER A 146 -16.52 -26.02 2.24
C SER A 146 -17.66 -25.40 3.06
N GLY A 147 -18.66 -26.19 3.45
CA GLY A 147 -19.69 -25.83 4.43
C GLY A 147 -20.45 -24.53 4.12
N ASP A 148 -21.10 -23.97 5.13
CA ASP A 148 -21.92 -22.77 4.98
C ASP A 148 -21.09 -21.47 5.06
N GLU A 149 -20.36 -21.14 3.99
CA GLU A 149 -19.60 -19.88 3.89
C GLU A 149 -20.52 -18.64 3.85
N GLU A 150 -21.75 -18.78 3.35
CA GLU A 150 -22.70 -17.68 3.19
C GLU A 150 -23.24 -17.20 4.53
N SER A 151 -23.58 -18.12 5.44
CA SER A 151 -23.99 -17.72 6.79
C SER A 151 -22.86 -17.06 7.60
N LYS A 152 -21.60 -17.25 7.19
CA LYS A 152 -20.42 -16.70 7.86
C LYS A 152 -19.95 -15.37 7.28
N VAL A 153 -20.61 -14.84 6.25
CA VAL A 153 -20.28 -13.52 5.70
C VAL A 153 -20.52 -12.44 6.76
N PRO A 154 -19.49 -11.71 7.21
CA PRO A 154 -19.64 -10.70 8.24
C PRO A 154 -20.10 -9.36 7.66
N ALA A 155 -20.89 -8.62 8.45
CA ALA A 155 -21.11 -7.20 8.31
C ALA A 155 -20.78 -6.49 9.63
N ASN A 156 -19.78 -5.61 9.59
CA ASN A 156 -19.34 -4.81 10.75
C ASN A 156 -19.89 -3.38 10.73
N TYR A 157 -20.30 -2.92 9.55
CA TYR A 157 -20.74 -1.55 9.31
C TYR A 157 -22.03 -1.54 8.49
N LYS A 158 -22.77 -0.45 8.62
CA LYS A 158 -23.82 -0.03 7.68
C LYS A 158 -23.41 1.31 7.07
N CYS A 159 -23.90 1.62 5.88
CA CYS A 159 -23.56 2.86 5.20
C CYS A 159 -24.77 3.49 4.52
N ILE A 160 -24.97 4.79 4.75
CA ILE A 160 -25.82 5.60 3.89
C ILE A 160 -24.96 6.10 2.75
N PHE A 161 -25.30 5.71 1.53
CA PHE A 161 -24.79 6.28 0.31
C PHE A 161 -25.72 7.41 -0.10
N GLY A 162 -25.18 8.55 -0.51
CA GLY A 162 -26.00 9.65 -0.98
C GLY A 162 -25.33 10.54 -2.00
N ILE A 163 -26.19 11.24 -2.73
CA ILE A 163 -25.82 12.23 -3.74
C ILE A 163 -26.62 13.48 -3.43
N SER A 164 -25.95 14.64 -3.39
CA SER A 164 -26.58 15.95 -3.22
C SER A 164 -26.12 16.91 -4.31
N LYS A 165 -26.93 17.93 -4.61
CA LYS A 165 -26.47 19.06 -5.43
C LYS A 165 -25.50 19.93 -4.62
N ILE A 166 -24.55 20.58 -5.29
CA ILE A 166 -23.58 21.48 -4.65
C ILE A 166 -24.31 22.59 -3.88
N LEU A 167 -23.97 22.69 -2.60
CA LEU A 167 -24.19 23.88 -1.78
C LEU A 167 -22.93 24.75 -1.93
N LYS A 168 -23.07 26.06 -2.16
CA LYS A 168 -21.93 26.97 -2.45
C LYS A 168 -20.77 26.81 -1.45
N SER A 169 -19.52 27.05 -1.86
CA SER A 169 -18.35 27.24 -0.95
C SER A 169 -17.79 26.03 -0.20
N LEU A 170 -17.53 24.92 -0.88
CA LEU A 170 -16.76 23.81 -0.29
C LEU A 170 -15.37 23.67 -0.92
N PRO A 171 -14.33 23.35 -0.12
CA PRO A 171 -12.97 23.25 -0.63
C PRO A 171 -12.85 22.08 -1.63
N HIS A 172 -12.07 22.28 -2.70
CA HIS A 172 -11.79 21.25 -3.69
C HIS A 172 -11.14 20.00 -3.05
N GLY A 173 -11.52 18.81 -3.52
CA GLY A 173 -10.94 17.53 -3.12
C GLY A 173 -11.84 16.63 -2.27
N GLN A 174 -11.33 15.45 -1.95
CA GLN A 174 -12.03 14.46 -1.11
C GLN A 174 -11.87 14.82 0.38
N HIS A 175 -12.95 14.71 1.14
CA HIS A 175 -12.96 14.97 2.57
C HIS A 175 -13.25 13.67 3.34
N PHE A 176 -12.47 13.43 4.37
CA PHE A 176 -12.63 12.28 5.28
C PHE A 176 -12.79 12.79 6.70
N THR A 177 -13.83 12.34 7.40
CA THR A 177 -13.97 12.63 8.84
C THR A 177 -13.55 11.43 9.67
N PHE A 178 -12.94 11.70 10.82
CA PHE A 178 -12.49 10.68 11.76
C PHE A 178 -13.30 10.83 13.05
N CYS A 179 -14.27 9.94 13.27
CA CYS A 179 -15.19 10.01 14.40
C CYS A 179 -15.23 8.69 15.17
N LYS A 180 -15.68 8.71 16.43
CA LYS A 180 -15.74 7.50 17.26
C LYS A 180 -16.89 6.62 16.80
N ASN A 181 -16.56 5.44 16.25
CA ASN A 181 -17.46 4.43 15.70
C ASN A 181 -18.18 4.79 14.38
N TYR A 182 -17.88 5.93 13.77
CA TYR A 182 -18.42 6.31 12.47
C TYR A 182 -17.44 7.19 11.69
N SER A 183 -17.67 7.37 10.40
CA SER A 183 -16.87 8.25 9.55
C SER A 183 -17.65 8.71 8.33
N HIS A 184 -17.29 9.86 7.79
CA HIS A 184 -17.81 10.35 6.53
C HIS A 184 -16.73 10.33 5.45
N LEU A 185 -17.16 10.04 4.23
CA LEU A 185 -16.41 10.29 3.00
C LEU A 185 -17.24 11.21 2.12
N ILE A 186 -16.66 12.31 1.64
CA ILE A 186 -17.30 13.23 0.70
C ILE A 186 -16.38 13.38 -0.49
N VAL A 187 -16.94 13.15 -1.67
CA VAL A 187 -16.22 13.18 -2.94
C VAL A 187 -16.96 14.12 -3.89
N PRO A 188 -16.30 15.18 -4.39
CA PRO A 188 -16.86 15.97 -5.48
C PRO A 188 -16.94 15.09 -6.73
N GLY A 189 -18.07 15.16 -7.42
CA GLY A 189 -18.30 14.40 -8.63
C GLY A 189 -18.85 15.28 -9.76
N PRO A 190 -19.05 14.67 -10.95
CA PRO A 190 -19.48 15.37 -12.14
C PRO A 190 -20.84 16.08 -12.00
N GLY A 191 -20.96 17.27 -12.59
CA GLY A 191 -22.22 18.01 -12.72
C GLY A 191 -22.71 18.68 -11.46
N ASP A 192 -21.79 19.30 -10.73
CA ASP A 192 -22.08 19.97 -9.46
C ASP A 192 -22.79 19.06 -8.46
N ARG A 193 -22.33 17.80 -8.38
CA ARG A 193 -22.88 16.79 -7.47
C ARG A 193 -21.84 16.32 -6.47
N TRP A 194 -22.33 16.06 -5.27
CA TRP A 194 -21.58 15.64 -4.13
C TRP A 194 -21.96 14.23 -3.73
N TYR A 195 -20.98 13.33 -3.79
CA TYR A 195 -21.15 11.94 -3.38
C TYR A 195 -20.67 11.83 -1.96
N TRP A 196 -21.54 11.38 -1.07
CA TRP A 196 -21.23 11.28 0.34
C TRP A 196 -21.63 9.92 0.90
N PHE A 197 -20.90 9.51 1.93
CA PHE A 197 -21.03 8.21 2.56
C PHE A 197 -20.95 8.41 4.06
N LEU A 198 -21.98 8.00 4.79
CA LEU A 198 -21.97 7.92 6.25
C LEU A 198 -21.79 6.46 6.65
N PHE A 199 -20.61 6.12 7.14
CA PHE A 199 -20.27 4.79 7.64
C PHE A 199 -20.50 4.73 9.14
N VAL A 200 -21.33 3.79 9.60
CA VAL A 200 -21.62 3.61 11.03
C VAL A 200 -21.33 2.18 11.44
N LYS A 201 -20.51 2.02 12.48
CA LYS A 201 -20.18 0.71 13.03
C LYS A 201 -21.40 0.10 13.70
N LEU A 202 -21.65 -1.18 13.42
CA LEU A 202 -22.69 -1.93 14.10
C LEU A 202 -22.27 -2.26 15.54
N PRO A 203 -23.21 -2.28 16.52
CA PRO A 203 -22.89 -2.64 17.90
C PRO A 203 -22.23 -4.01 18.04
N GLN A 204 -22.60 -4.95 17.15
CA GLN A 204 -22.02 -6.27 17.01
C GLN A 204 -21.89 -6.64 15.54
N THR A 205 -20.95 -7.52 15.21
CA THR A 205 -20.83 -8.10 13.88
C THR A 205 -22.06 -8.97 13.59
N LEU A 206 -22.75 -8.68 12.49
CA LEU A 206 -23.84 -9.50 11.99
C LEU A 206 -23.33 -10.47 10.93
N TYR A 207 -24.01 -11.60 10.79
CA TYR A 207 -23.56 -12.69 9.91
C TYR A 207 -24.71 -13.23 9.07
N GLY A 208 -24.45 -13.43 7.78
CA GLY A 208 -25.36 -14.14 6.87
C GLY A 208 -26.80 -13.62 6.93
N ASN A 209 -27.73 -14.51 7.25
CA ASN A 209 -29.17 -14.22 7.30
C ASN A 209 -29.57 -13.24 8.43
N ASN A 210 -28.70 -13.02 9.43
CA ASN A 210 -28.95 -12.04 10.50
C ASN A 210 -28.68 -10.60 10.06
N ILE A 211 -28.18 -10.39 8.84
CA ILE A 211 -27.90 -9.07 8.28
C ILE A 211 -29.21 -8.49 7.72
N PRO A 212 -29.74 -7.40 8.30
CA PRO A 212 -31.05 -6.87 7.94
C PRO A 212 -31.02 -6.16 6.58
N ARG A 213 -32.20 -6.03 5.97
CA ARG A 213 -32.46 -5.03 4.94
C ARG A 213 -33.02 -3.79 5.62
N TYR A 214 -32.43 -2.63 5.35
CA TYR A 214 -32.88 -1.37 5.92
C TYR A 214 -33.98 -0.75 5.07
N THR A 215 -34.93 -0.14 5.76
CA THR A 215 -36.02 0.65 5.18
C THR A 215 -35.59 2.11 5.02
N LYS A 216 -36.44 2.90 4.33
CA LYS A 216 -36.24 4.35 4.26
C LYS A 216 -36.41 5.06 5.60
N GLU A 217 -37.19 4.49 6.51
CA GLU A 217 -37.32 5.03 7.85
C GLU A 217 -36.06 4.78 8.68
N ASP A 218 -35.46 3.59 8.59
CA ASP A 218 -34.17 3.31 9.24
C ASP A 218 -33.07 4.27 8.76
N GLU A 219 -33.07 4.59 7.46
CA GLU A 219 -32.16 5.58 6.87
C GLU A 219 -32.42 6.98 7.46
N ARG A 220 -33.68 7.41 7.55
CA ARG A 220 -34.07 8.73 8.07
C ARG A 220 -33.65 8.89 9.53
N ILE A 221 -33.92 7.89 10.37
CA ILE A 221 -33.55 7.87 11.80
C ILE A 221 -32.04 8.00 11.95
N LEU A 222 -31.27 7.20 11.21
CA LEU A 222 -29.81 7.25 11.26
C LEU A 222 -29.27 8.60 10.77
N ALA A 223 -29.89 9.19 9.75
CA ALA A 223 -29.47 10.49 9.25
C ALA A 223 -29.77 11.63 10.24
N GLU A 224 -30.87 11.52 10.99
CA GLU A 224 -31.24 12.46 12.05
C GLU A 224 -30.26 12.41 13.23
N GLU A 225 -29.86 11.20 13.66
CA GLU A 225 -28.84 10.96 14.70
C GLU A 225 -27.52 11.67 14.38
N HIS A 226 -27.12 11.65 13.10
CA HIS A 226 -25.88 12.22 12.60
C HIS A 226 -26.02 13.63 12.00
N SER A 227 -27.21 14.25 12.10
CA SER A 227 -27.52 15.52 11.40
C SER A 227 -26.59 16.67 11.78
N THR A 228 -26.11 16.71 13.02
CA THR A 228 -25.24 17.78 13.54
C THR A 228 -23.75 17.55 13.28
N ASP A 229 -23.38 16.41 12.71
CA ASP A 229 -21.99 16.07 12.42
C ASP A 229 -21.36 17.10 11.49
N LYS A 230 -20.23 17.66 11.91
CA LYS A 230 -19.48 18.63 11.11
C LYS A 230 -18.68 17.91 10.02
N ILE A 231 -19.01 18.22 8.77
CA ILE A 231 -18.29 17.72 7.60
C ILE A 231 -17.16 18.67 7.23
N THR A 232 -17.48 19.95 7.18
CA THR A 232 -16.52 21.06 7.06
C THR A 232 -16.91 22.14 8.07
N PRO A 233 -16.08 23.17 8.29
CA PRO A 233 -16.46 24.29 9.17
C PRO A 233 -17.80 24.94 8.79
N GLY A 234 -18.17 24.94 7.50
CA GLY A 234 -19.39 25.57 6.99
C GLY A 234 -20.60 24.65 6.83
N TYR A 235 -20.45 23.32 6.88
CA TYR A 235 -21.51 22.36 6.54
C TYR A 235 -21.60 21.20 7.52
N THR A 236 -22.84 20.82 7.83
CA THR A 236 -23.18 19.62 8.60
C THR A 236 -23.62 18.48 7.67
N PHE A 237 -23.65 17.26 8.19
CA PHE A 237 -24.24 16.13 7.48
C PHE A 237 -25.74 16.33 7.24
N GLY A 238 -26.46 16.98 8.17
CA GLY A 238 -27.87 17.32 8.01
C GLY A 238 -28.12 18.21 6.80
N ASP A 239 -27.25 19.18 6.54
CA ASP A 239 -27.32 20.04 5.35
C ASP A 239 -27.17 19.21 4.05
N LEU A 240 -26.22 18.29 4.03
CA LEU A 240 -26.01 17.38 2.89
C LEU A 240 -27.22 16.47 2.68
N TYR A 241 -27.74 15.89 3.76
CA TYR A 241 -28.89 15.01 3.71
C TYR A 241 -30.14 15.76 3.25
N ALA A 242 -30.37 17.00 3.71
CA ALA A 242 -31.49 17.83 3.27
C ALA A 242 -31.41 18.15 1.76
N ALA A 243 -30.21 18.39 1.23
CA ALA A 243 -29.96 18.68 -0.18
C ALA A 243 -29.85 17.45 -1.10
N ARG A 244 -30.13 16.24 -0.59
CA ARG A 244 -29.93 14.98 -1.32
C ARG A 244 -30.89 14.84 -2.50
N THR A 245 -30.37 14.37 -3.63
CA THR A 245 -31.15 13.91 -4.78
C THR A 245 -31.50 12.43 -4.65
N SER A 246 -30.59 11.65 -4.06
CA SER A 246 -30.78 10.22 -3.83
C SER A 246 -29.98 9.76 -2.63
N SER A 247 -30.49 8.79 -1.92
CA SER A 247 -29.78 8.13 -0.83
C SER A 247 -30.21 6.67 -0.69
N THR A 248 -29.40 5.84 -0.04
CA THR A 248 -29.79 4.47 0.34
C THR A 248 -28.94 4.00 1.52
N LEU A 249 -29.58 3.40 2.52
CA LEU A 249 -28.92 2.72 3.63
C LEU A 249 -28.76 1.23 3.31
N VAL A 250 -27.53 0.73 3.36
CA VAL A 250 -27.24 -0.69 3.16
C VAL A 250 -26.28 -1.23 4.21
N PRO A 251 -26.39 -2.52 4.59
CA PRO A 251 -25.34 -3.19 5.34
C PRO A 251 -24.09 -3.35 4.47
N LEU A 252 -22.92 -3.37 5.09
CA LEU A 252 -21.65 -3.61 4.40
C LEU A 252 -21.14 -5.01 4.68
N GLN A 253 -21.57 -5.97 3.86
CA GLN A 253 -20.98 -7.31 3.85
C GLN A 253 -19.55 -7.25 3.29
N GLU A 254 -18.62 -7.95 3.92
CA GLU A 254 -17.22 -7.96 3.48
C GLU A 254 -16.68 -9.39 3.44
N HIS A 255 -16.41 -9.91 2.24
CA HIS A 255 -15.94 -11.27 2.09
C HIS A 255 -15.15 -11.45 0.78
N VAL A 256 -14.28 -12.47 0.79
CA VAL A 256 -13.71 -13.06 -0.42
C VAL A 256 -13.89 -14.57 -0.30
N TYR A 257 -14.73 -15.15 -1.14
CA TYR A 257 -14.99 -16.59 -1.10
C TYR A 257 -13.75 -17.40 -1.48
N LYS A 258 -13.68 -18.65 -0.97
CA LYS A 258 -12.51 -19.51 -1.20
C LYS A 258 -12.49 -20.11 -2.60
N ARG A 259 -13.66 -20.44 -3.13
CA ARG A 259 -13.85 -21.10 -4.44
C ARG A 259 -14.74 -20.21 -5.31
N TRP A 260 -14.24 -19.84 -6.49
CA TRP A 260 -14.89 -18.89 -7.39
C TRP A 260 -15.60 -19.57 -8.56
N TYR A 261 -15.29 -20.84 -8.81
CA TYR A 261 -15.76 -21.58 -9.97
C TYR A 261 -16.08 -23.03 -9.63
N PHE A 262 -16.84 -23.68 -10.50
CA PHE A 262 -17.08 -25.12 -10.54
C PHE A 262 -17.52 -25.52 -11.95
N GLY A 263 -16.89 -26.53 -12.53
CA GLY A 263 -17.18 -26.97 -13.89
C GLY A 263 -17.03 -25.82 -14.90
N ARG A 264 -18.09 -25.52 -15.63
CA ARG A 264 -18.14 -24.47 -16.67
C ARG A 264 -18.64 -23.11 -16.16
N ILE A 265 -18.77 -22.96 -14.85
CA ILE A 265 -19.32 -21.76 -14.20
C ILE A 265 -18.23 -21.09 -13.36
N ILE A 266 -18.01 -19.79 -13.55
CA ILE A 266 -17.16 -18.94 -12.71
C ILE A 266 -17.93 -17.69 -12.26
N THR A 267 -17.60 -17.14 -11.10
CA THR A 267 -18.16 -15.89 -10.58
C THR A 267 -17.06 -14.86 -10.38
N ILE A 268 -17.33 -13.59 -10.69
CA ILE A 268 -16.36 -12.49 -10.66
C ILE A 268 -16.94 -11.20 -10.03
N GLY A 269 -16.08 -10.23 -9.71
CA GLY A 269 -16.46 -8.99 -9.04
C GLY A 269 -17.14 -9.21 -7.69
N ASP A 270 -18.17 -8.41 -7.40
CA ASP A 270 -18.92 -8.44 -6.14
C ASP A 270 -19.62 -9.80 -5.85
N ALA A 271 -19.76 -10.68 -6.85
CA ALA A 271 -20.32 -12.03 -6.65
C ALA A 271 -19.36 -12.97 -5.89
N VAL A 272 -18.06 -12.69 -5.89
CA VAL A 272 -17.02 -13.47 -5.19
C VAL A 272 -16.25 -12.70 -4.13
N ALA A 273 -16.11 -11.40 -4.34
CA ALA A 273 -15.27 -10.53 -3.52
C ALA A 273 -15.98 -9.20 -3.28
N LYS A 274 -16.52 -9.01 -2.08
CA LYS A 274 -17.11 -7.76 -1.64
C LYS A 274 -16.21 -7.05 -0.63
N GLN A 275 -15.91 -5.78 -0.91
CA GLN A 275 -15.01 -4.94 -0.13
C GLN A 275 -15.77 -3.75 0.47
N ASN A 276 -15.24 -3.20 1.56
CA ASN A 276 -15.70 -1.92 2.09
C ASN A 276 -15.50 -0.79 1.05
N PRO A 277 -16.53 0.01 0.74
CA PRO A 277 -16.44 1.04 -0.28
C PRO A 277 -15.51 2.21 0.10
N ILE A 278 -15.12 2.36 1.38
CA ILE A 278 -14.15 3.39 1.81
C ILE A 278 -12.80 3.29 1.07
N GLY A 279 -12.44 2.10 0.58
CA GLY A 279 -11.24 1.89 -0.20
C GLY A 279 -11.33 2.43 -1.62
N GLY A 280 -12.54 2.57 -2.16
CA GLY A 280 -12.77 2.91 -3.58
C GLY A 280 -12.36 1.80 -4.56
N GLN A 281 -12.18 0.56 -4.08
CA GLN A 281 -11.58 -0.54 -4.86
C GLN A 281 -12.57 -1.58 -5.36
N GLY A 282 -13.85 -1.52 -5.00
CA GLY A 282 -14.85 -2.49 -5.46
C GLY A 282 -15.00 -2.53 -6.99
N GLY A 283 -15.24 -1.37 -7.62
CA GLY A 283 -15.34 -1.27 -9.07
C GLY A 283 -14.03 -1.62 -9.80
N ASN A 284 -12.89 -1.16 -9.25
CA ASN A 284 -11.57 -1.47 -9.78
C ASN A 284 -11.27 -2.98 -9.72
N GLY A 285 -11.55 -3.63 -8.58
CA GLY A 285 -11.44 -5.07 -8.42
C GLY A 285 -12.37 -5.86 -9.34
N ALA A 286 -13.57 -5.34 -9.61
CA ALA A 286 -14.49 -5.94 -10.59
C ALA A 286 -13.87 -5.94 -12.00
N ILE A 287 -13.25 -4.84 -12.44
CA ILE A 287 -12.51 -4.76 -13.71
C ILE A 287 -11.30 -5.70 -13.69
N GLU A 288 -10.49 -5.69 -12.63
CA GLU A 288 -9.32 -6.58 -12.49
C GLU A 288 -9.70 -8.06 -12.56
N SER A 289 -10.85 -8.46 -11.99
CA SER A 289 -11.34 -9.83 -12.05
C SER A 289 -11.76 -10.27 -13.46
N ALA A 290 -12.37 -9.38 -14.24
CA ALA A 290 -12.67 -9.60 -15.65
C ALA A 290 -11.37 -9.72 -16.48
N THR A 291 -10.41 -8.83 -16.23
CA THR A 291 -9.09 -8.86 -16.87
C THR A 291 -8.36 -10.17 -16.62
N ALA A 292 -8.35 -10.65 -15.37
CA ALA A 292 -7.70 -11.92 -15.00
C ALA A 292 -8.29 -13.10 -15.78
N LEU A 293 -9.63 -13.13 -15.92
CA LEU A 293 -10.32 -14.16 -16.69
C LEU A 293 -9.94 -14.11 -18.18
N VAL A 294 -9.94 -12.92 -18.77
CA VAL A 294 -9.59 -12.74 -20.19
C VAL A 294 -8.13 -13.12 -20.45
N ASN A 295 -7.19 -12.73 -19.59
CA ASN A 295 -5.79 -13.13 -19.74
C ASN A 295 -5.63 -14.66 -19.73
N SER A 296 -6.24 -15.35 -18.75
CA SER A 296 -6.20 -16.81 -18.67
C SER A 296 -6.85 -17.48 -19.88
N LEU A 297 -7.98 -16.93 -20.35
CA LEU A 297 -8.68 -17.45 -21.52
C LEU A 297 -7.85 -17.31 -22.79
N LEU A 298 -7.29 -16.12 -23.03
CA LEU A 298 -6.47 -15.84 -24.21
C LEU A 298 -5.21 -16.70 -24.25
N ARG A 299 -4.53 -16.90 -23.12
CA ARG A 299 -3.35 -17.78 -23.03
C ARG A 299 -3.71 -19.22 -23.43
N MET A 300 -4.88 -19.72 -23.03
CA MET A 300 -5.32 -21.07 -23.40
C MET A 300 -5.72 -21.18 -24.88
N LEU A 301 -6.36 -20.16 -25.44
CA LEU A 301 -6.83 -20.17 -26.83
C LEU A 301 -5.69 -20.13 -27.86
N ASP A 302 -4.50 -19.62 -27.49
CA ASP A 302 -3.31 -19.70 -28.35
C ASP A 302 -2.84 -21.15 -28.54
N ASP A 303 -2.98 -21.97 -27.50
CA ASP A 303 -2.50 -23.36 -27.45
C ASP A 303 -3.51 -24.37 -28.02
N ARG A 304 -4.73 -23.93 -28.36
CA ARG A 304 -5.86 -24.82 -28.71
C ARG A 304 -6.62 -24.33 -29.94
N THR A 305 -6.55 -25.11 -31.01
CA THR A 305 -7.29 -24.84 -32.26
C THR A 305 -8.66 -25.52 -32.33
N ASP A 306 -8.90 -26.53 -31.49
CA ASP A 306 -10.01 -27.48 -31.65
C ASP A 306 -11.12 -27.30 -30.59
N GLY A 307 -11.10 -26.17 -29.87
CA GLY A 307 -12.02 -25.86 -28.78
C GLY A 307 -11.44 -26.15 -27.39
N LEU A 308 -12.20 -25.81 -26.33
CA LEU A 308 -11.78 -25.98 -24.94
C LEU A 308 -12.39 -27.24 -24.32
N SER A 309 -11.54 -28.14 -23.81
CA SER A 309 -11.99 -29.27 -23.01
C SER A 309 -12.39 -28.83 -21.60
N SER A 310 -13.09 -29.70 -20.86
CA SER A 310 -13.43 -29.43 -19.45
C SER A 310 -12.19 -29.24 -18.57
N PHE A 311 -11.06 -29.90 -18.91
CA PHE A 311 -9.78 -29.70 -18.24
C PHE A 311 -9.17 -28.32 -18.53
N ASP A 312 -9.22 -27.88 -19.80
CA ASP A 312 -8.71 -26.55 -20.16
C ASP A 312 -9.51 -25.45 -19.45
N ILE A 313 -10.84 -25.62 -19.32
CA ILE A 313 -11.72 -24.70 -18.62
C ILE A 313 -11.41 -24.64 -17.12
N ASP A 314 -11.25 -25.80 -16.47
CA ASP A 314 -10.86 -25.86 -15.05
C ASP A 314 -9.53 -25.13 -14.82
N LYS A 315 -8.55 -25.34 -15.72
CA LYS A 315 -7.26 -24.65 -15.67
C LYS A 315 -7.38 -23.14 -15.88
N ILE A 316 -8.18 -22.67 -16.84
CA ILE A 316 -8.45 -21.24 -17.04
C ILE A 316 -9.00 -20.61 -15.76
N PHE A 317 -9.97 -21.26 -15.13
CA PHE A 317 -10.61 -20.75 -13.93
C PHE A 317 -9.71 -20.82 -12.68
N ASP A 318 -8.91 -21.88 -12.54
CA ASP A 318 -7.90 -21.99 -11.49
C ASP A 318 -6.86 -20.87 -11.59
N GLU A 319 -6.34 -20.62 -12.80
CA GLU A 319 -5.39 -19.53 -13.05
C GLU A 319 -6.02 -18.16 -12.77
N THR A 320 -7.27 -17.95 -13.19
CA THR A 320 -8.03 -16.72 -12.92
C THR A 320 -8.13 -16.47 -11.41
N GLN A 321 -8.52 -17.50 -10.65
CA GLN A 321 -8.64 -17.41 -9.19
C GLN A 321 -7.28 -17.16 -8.54
N LYS A 322 -6.22 -17.87 -8.95
CA LYS A 322 -4.86 -17.69 -8.42
C LYS A 322 -4.32 -16.29 -8.68
N ALA A 323 -4.61 -15.74 -9.85
CA ALA A 323 -4.17 -14.39 -10.24
C ALA A 323 -4.85 -13.30 -9.38
N HIS A 324 -6.14 -13.43 -9.08
CA HIS A 324 -6.90 -12.32 -8.49
C HIS A 324 -7.34 -12.52 -7.03
N ARG A 325 -7.49 -13.74 -6.51
CA ARG A 325 -8.03 -13.96 -5.16
C ARG A 325 -7.16 -13.35 -4.06
N GLY A 326 -5.84 -13.51 -4.12
CA GLY A 326 -4.93 -12.91 -3.13
C GLY A 326 -4.98 -11.39 -3.16
N ARG A 327 -5.09 -10.80 -4.36
CA ARG A 327 -5.26 -9.37 -4.58
C ARG A 327 -6.58 -8.86 -3.98
N ALA A 328 -7.69 -9.55 -4.24
CA ALA A 328 -9.00 -9.23 -3.67
C ALA A 328 -9.00 -9.27 -2.12
N GLN A 329 -8.28 -10.22 -1.52
CA GLN A 329 -8.12 -10.31 -0.06
C GLN A 329 -7.34 -9.12 0.50
N VAL A 330 -6.22 -8.74 -0.13
CA VAL A 330 -5.42 -7.57 0.29
C VAL A 330 -6.25 -6.30 0.25
N LEU A 331 -6.99 -6.09 -0.84
CA LEU A 331 -7.88 -4.94 -1.00
C LEU A 331 -8.97 -4.88 0.07
N MET A 332 -9.63 -6.01 0.35
CA MET A 332 -10.65 -6.10 1.40
C MET A 332 -10.06 -5.75 2.77
N GLU A 333 -8.93 -6.36 3.15
CA GLU A 333 -8.29 -6.15 4.45
C GLU A 333 -7.77 -4.71 4.62
N GLN A 334 -7.27 -4.09 3.54
CA GLN A 334 -6.90 -2.68 3.57
C GLN A 334 -8.12 -1.77 3.76
N GLY A 335 -9.25 -2.06 3.09
CA GLY A 335 -10.52 -1.39 3.30
C GLY A 335 -10.98 -1.45 4.75
N LYS A 336 -10.96 -2.63 5.37
CA LYS A 336 -11.28 -2.84 6.79
C LYS A 336 -10.39 -2.02 7.71
N LYS A 337 -9.07 -2.09 7.53
CA LYS A 337 -8.10 -1.34 8.36
C LYS A 337 -8.29 0.16 8.23
N ARG A 338 -8.60 0.65 7.02
CA ARG A 338 -8.89 2.07 6.77
C ARG A 338 -10.18 2.50 7.45
N GLN A 339 -11.27 1.74 7.28
CA GLN A 339 -12.56 2.02 7.95
C GLN A 339 -12.38 2.05 9.46
N ALA A 340 -11.68 1.08 10.01
CA ALA A 340 -11.42 0.97 11.43
C ALA A 340 -10.63 2.17 11.98
N LEU A 341 -9.63 2.65 11.23
CA LEU A 341 -8.85 3.84 11.59
C LEU A 341 -9.71 5.10 11.52
N GLN A 342 -10.52 5.28 10.48
CA GLN A 342 -11.40 6.45 10.34
C GLN A 342 -12.52 6.46 11.37
N ALA A 343 -13.04 5.29 11.74
CA ALA A 343 -14.03 5.16 12.81
C ALA A 343 -13.42 5.13 14.22
N LEU A 344 -12.12 5.43 14.38
CA LEU A 344 -11.43 5.52 15.67
C LEU A 344 -11.76 4.37 16.64
N GLU A 345 -11.87 3.14 16.12
CA GLU A 345 -12.50 2.03 16.85
C GLU A 345 -11.79 1.66 18.17
N THR A 346 -10.51 2.01 18.30
CA THR A 346 -9.70 1.73 19.48
C THR A 346 -8.96 2.98 19.95
N PRO A 347 -8.60 3.07 21.24
CA PRO A 347 -7.80 4.18 21.76
C PRO A 347 -6.48 4.36 21.00
N ILE A 348 -5.83 3.26 20.61
CA ILE A 348 -4.59 3.30 19.81
C ILE A 348 -4.84 3.94 18.44
N LYS A 349 -5.93 3.57 17.74
CA LYS A 349 -6.31 4.21 16.46
C LYS A 349 -6.61 5.69 16.62
N THR A 350 -7.16 6.09 17.77
CA THR A 350 -7.35 7.51 18.13
C THR A 350 -6.04 8.27 18.24
N ILE A 351 -5.04 7.69 18.92
CA ILE A 351 -3.70 8.27 19.02
C ILE A 351 -3.06 8.38 17.64
N ILE A 352 -3.13 7.31 16.83
CA ILE A 352 -2.58 7.30 15.47
C ILE A 352 -3.23 8.40 14.63
N ALA A 353 -4.55 8.47 14.58
CA ALA A 353 -5.26 9.43 13.73
C ALA A 353 -5.04 10.88 14.15
N ARG A 354 -5.00 11.18 15.46
CA ARG A 354 -4.87 12.54 15.99
C ARG A 354 -3.44 13.06 15.99
N PHE A 355 -2.46 12.21 16.32
CA PHE A 355 -1.09 12.67 16.58
C PHE A 355 -0.09 12.19 15.53
N LEU A 356 -0.24 10.97 15.00
CA LEU A 356 0.75 10.40 14.06
C LEU A 356 0.42 10.71 12.60
N LEU A 357 -0.86 10.69 12.22
CA LEU A 357 -1.27 10.93 10.84
C LEU A 357 -0.93 12.36 10.35
N PRO A 358 -1.16 13.44 11.13
CA PRO A 358 -0.86 14.81 10.69
C PRO A 358 0.63 15.08 10.51
N ILE A 359 1.50 14.40 11.27
CA ILE A 359 2.96 14.54 11.18
C ILE A 359 3.59 13.57 10.18
N THR A 360 2.80 12.64 9.60
CA THR A 360 3.31 11.71 8.60
C THR A 360 3.54 12.45 7.28
N PRO A 361 4.74 12.39 6.69
CA PRO A 361 5.02 13.03 5.40
C PRO A 361 4.03 12.58 4.32
N LEU A 362 3.67 13.49 3.43
CA LEU A 362 2.79 13.22 2.29
C LEU A 362 3.28 12.01 1.46
N GLU A 363 4.58 11.92 1.23
CA GLU A 363 5.22 10.79 0.54
C GLU A 363 4.95 9.44 1.20
N SER A 364 5.01 9.38 2.54
CA SER A 364 4.72 8.16 3.29
C SER A 364 3.25 7.74 3.17
N ASN A 365 2.33 8.70 3.03
CA ASN A 365 0.92 8.40 2.72
C ASN A 365 0.78 7.77 1.33
N PHE A 366 1.41 8.36 0.30
CA PHE A 366 1.38 7.81 -1.05
C PHE A 366 2.02 6.42 -1.13
N ARG A 367 3.13 6.19 -0.44
CA ARG A 367 3.78 4.87 -0.35
C ARG A 367 2.84 3.81 0.22
N ARG A 368 2.04 4.15 1.25
CA ARG A 368 1.03 3.23 1.81
C ARG A 368 -0.07 2.89 0.81
N LEU A 369 -0.39 3.81 -0.11
CA LEU A 369 -1.40 3.60 -1.15
C LEU A 369 -0.84 2.91 -2.39
N ALA A 370 0.47 2.93 -2.63
CA ALA A 370 1.09 2.41 -3.85
C ALA A 370 0.69 0.96 -4.22
N PRO A 371 0.61 -0.02 -3.28
CA PRO A 371 0.18 -1.38 -3.61
C PRO A 371 -1.25 -1.47 -4.15
N LEU A 372 -2.10 -0.46 -3.92
CA LEU A 372 -3.45 -0.40 -4.51
C LEU A 372 -3.41 -0.27 -6.03
N PHE A 373 -2.36 0.36 -6.57
CA PHE A 373 -2.24 0.68 -7.99
C PHE A 373 -1.18 -0.17 -8.69
N LEU A 374 -0.02 -0.36 -8.05
CA LEU A 374 1.13 -1.02 -8.68
C LEU A 374 0.95 -2.52 -8.86
N GLU A 375 0.09 -3.17 -8.06
CA GLU A 375 -0.20 -4.61 -8.13
C GLU A 375 -1.50 -4.92 -8.91
N ALA A 376 -2.08 -3.93 -9.59
CA ALA A 376 -3.31 -4.13 -10.36
C ALA A 376 -3.08 -5.08 -11.56
N VAL A 377 -4.11 -5.86 -11.90
CA VAL A 377 -4.04 -6.79 -13.03
C VAL A 377 -4.11 -6.02 -14.35
N LYS A 378 -3.08 -6.15 -15.18
CA LYS A 378 -3.02 -5.60 -16.53
C LYS A 378 -3.60 -6.58 -17.54
N LEU A 379 -4.35 -6.07 -18.52
CA LEU A 379 -4.77 -6.84 -19.69
C LEU A 379 -3.56 -7.04 -20.62
N GLU A 380 -3.04 -8.26 -20.70
CA GLU A 380 -1.70 -8.54 -21.24
C GLU A 380 -1.56 -8.15 -22.72
N ARG A 381 -2.60 -8.45 -23.52
CA ARG A 381 -2.63 -8.19 -24.97
C ARG A 381 -3.17 -6.81 -25.34
N LEU A 382 -3.43 -5.95 -24.36
CA LEU A 382 -3.84 -4.58 -24.62
C LEU A 382 -2.59 -3.70 -24.76
N GLU A 383 -2.42 -3.08 -25.91
CA GLU A 383 -1.42 -2.02 -26.07
C GLU A 383 -1.80 -0.83 -25.19
N VAL A 384 -0.91 -0.51 -24.25
CA VAL A 384 -1.09 0.62 -23.32
C VAL A 384 -0.17 1.76 -23.78
N PRO A 385 -0.68 3.00 -23.93
CA PRO A 385 0.14 4.13 -24.31
C PRO A 385 1.25 4.36 -23.28
N LYS A 386 2.46 4.65 -23.74
CA LYS A 386 3.58 5.02 -22.86
C LYS A 386 3.28 6.39 -22.26
N ARG A 387 3.21 6.44 -20.93
CA ARG A 387 3.00 7.67 -20.17
C ARG A 387 4.20 7.90 -19.23
N PRO A 388 4.77 9.11 -19.19
CA PRO A 388 5.80 9.45 -18.22
C PRO A 388 5.28 9.19 -16.81
N ARG A 389 6.03 8.43 -16.03
CA ARG A 389 5.69 8.12 -14.64
C ARG A 389 6.94 7.77 -13.86
N ALA A 390 6.89 8.02 -12.56
CA ALA A 390 8.03 7.79 -11.69
C ALA A 390 8.10 6.38 -11.10
N HIS A 391 6.98 5.66 -11.02
CA HIS A 391 6.93 4.28 -10.54
C HIS A 391 6.60 3.30 -11.68
N PRO A 392 7.43 2.26 -11.89
CA PRO A 392 7.05 1.14 -12.73
C PRO A 392 5.96 0.31 -12.04
N TYR A 393 5.07 -0.30 -12.83
CA TYR A 393 4.11 -1.28 -12.32
C TYR A 393 4.82 -2.60 -11.95
N SER A 394 4.19 -3.41 -11.11
CA SER A 394 4.83 -4.62 -10.57
C SER A 394 5.18 -5.67 -11.63
N ASP A 395 4.44 -5.69 -12.74
CA ASP A 395 4.67 -6.53 -13.92
C ASP A 395 5.79 -6.01 -14.84
N GLU A 396 6.23 -4.77 -14.64
CA GLU A 396 7.33 -4.14 -15.39
C GLU A 396 8.67 -4.30 -14.68
N LEU A 397 8.65 -4.75 -13.42
CA LEU A 397 9.86 -5.02 -12.66
C LEU A 397 10.52 -6.32 -13.14
N PRO A 398 11.86 -6.35 -13.30
CA PRO A 398 12.57 -7.56 -13.72
C PRO A 398 12.42 -8.70 -12.72
N ASN A 399 12.14 -8.39 -11.45
CA ASN A 399 11.85 -9.34 -10.39
C ASN A 399 10.76 -8.79 -9.46
N LYS A 400 9.89 -9.69 -8.95
CA LYS A 400 8.87 -9.30 -7.97
C LYS A 400 9.53 -8.88 -6.65
N PRO A 401 9.13 -7.74 -6.05
CA PRO A 401 9.66 -7.32 -4.77
C PRO A 401 9.32 -8.35 -3.69
N LEU A 402 10.28 -8.62 -2.80
CA LEU A 402 10.08 -9.54 -1.67
C LEU A 402 8.97 -8.96 -0.77
N LYS A 403 7.89 -9.72 -0.59
CA LYS A 403 6.70 -9.29 0.17
C LYS A 403 6.91 -9.23 1.68
N THR A 404 8.03 -9.73 2.18
CA THR A 404 8.32 -9.85 3.61
C THR A 404 9.41 -8.87 4.03
N TRP A 405 9.30 -8.37 5.25
CA TRP A 405 10.35 -7.60 5.93
C TRP A 405 11.52 -8.50 6.38
N ALA A 406 11.35 -9.82 6.34
CA ALA A 406 12.32 -10.79 6.83
C ALA A 406 13.69 -10.69 6.13
N PRO A 407 13.82 -10.54 4.80
CA PRO A 407 15.11 -10.37 4.12
C PRO A 407 15.80 -9.07 4.54
N GLN A 408 15.04 -7.99 4.77
CA GLN A 408 15.58 -6.73 5.27
C GLN A 408 16.09 -6.89 6.71
N VAL A 409 15.37 -7.62 7.56
CA VAL A 409 15.81 -7.91 8.92
C VAL A 409 16.97 -8.89 8.96
N VAL A 410 16.99 -9.92 8.11
CA VAL A 410 18.14 -10.84 7.98
C VAL A 410 19.37 -10.10 7.49
N ALA A 411 19.26 -9.26 6.46
CA ALA A 411 20.36 -8.42 6.00
C ALA A 411 20.83 -7.46 7.11
N SER A 412 19.89 -6.84 7.82
CA SER A 412 20.19 -5.95 8.96
C SER A 412 20.87 -6.70 10.11
N LEU A 413 20.43 -7.93 10.41
CA LEU A 413 21.03 -8.79 11.42
C LEU A 413 22.42 -9.27 11.00
N CYS A 414 22.62 -9.67 9.74
CA CYS A 414 23.92 -10.09 9.22
C CYS A 414 24.93 -8.94 9.26
N LEU A 415 24.55 -7.73 8.80
CA LEU A 415 25.40 -6.55 8.92
C LEU A 415 25.63 -6.16 10.38
N PHE A 416 24.63 -6.27 11.25
CA PHE A 416 24.79 -6.04 12.69
C PHE A 416 25.76 -7.04 13.34
N LEU A 417 25.68 -8.33 13.00
CA LEU A 417 26.64 -9.34 13.44
C LEU A 417 28.05 -9.08 12.92
N LEU A 418 28.18 -8.65 11.66
CA LEU A 418 29.47 -8.20 11.10
C LEU A 418 30.03 -6.98 11.85
N THR A 419 29.18 -6.04 12.27
CA THR A 419 29.61 -4.94 13.14
C THR A 419 30.06 -5.44 14.50
N LEU A 420 29.37 -6.38 15.13
CA LEU A 420 29.77 -6.95 16.42
C LEU A 420 31.09 -7.73 16.33
N ILE A 421 31.32 -8.44 15.22
CA ILE A 421 32.57 -9.16 14.95
C ILE A 421 33.73 -8.15 14.75
N SER A 422 33.49 -7.08 13.99
CA SER A 422 34.44 -5.96 13.85
C SER A 422 34.70 -5.24 15.19
N TRP A 423 33.66 -5.10 16.02
CA TRP A 423 33.70 -4.47 17.34
C TRP A 423 34.49 -5.30 18.36
N LYS A 424 34.37 -6.64 18.33
CA LYS A 424 35.17 -7.55 19.15
C LYS A 424 36.64 -7.66 18.69
N GLY A 425 36.91 -7.52 17.38
CA GLY A 425 38.26 -7.63 16.83
C GLY A 425 39.18 -6.43 17.12
N ASN A 426 38.60 -5.24 17.35
CA ASN A 426 39.37 -3.99 17.42
C ASN A 426 39.43 -3.34 18.82
N GLY A 427 38.69 -3.84 19.82
CA GLY A 427 38.69 -3.28 21.18
C GLY A 427 37.96 -1.94 21.31
N LEU A 428 37.56 -1.60 22.54
CA LEU A 428 36.64 -0.47 22.85
C LEU A 428 37.24 0.93 22.61
N TRP A 429 38.52 1.01 22.25
CA TRP A 429 39.26 2.24 22.01
C TRP A 429 40.27 2.02 20.89
N VAL A 430 39.84 2.20 19.65
CA VAL A 430 40.77 2.56 18.58
C VAL A 430 40.63 4.07 18.41
N PRO A 431 41.51 4.88 19.01
CA PRO A 431 41.66 6.25 18.57
C PRO A 431 42.02 6.23 17.09
N LEU A 432 41.83 7.34 16.39
CA LEU A 432 42.18 7.60 14.98
C LEU A 432 43.45 6.89 14.43
N ASN A 433 44.39 6.49 15.28
CA ASN A 433 45.61 5.72 15.02
C ASN A 433 45.42 4.37 14.29
N GLY A 434 44.30 3.65 14.46
CA GLY A 434 44.14 2.32 13.83
C GLY A 434 44.01 2.36 12.30
N TRP A 435 43.55 3.48 11.74
CA TRP A 435 43.58 3.74 10.29
C TRP A 435 44.96 4.22 9.80
N PHE A 436 45.77 4.83 10.66
CA PHE A 436 47.16 5.17 10.34
C PHE A 436 48.07 3.96 10.32
N ALA A 437 47.82 2.93 11.15
CA ALA A 437 48.71 1.79 11.30
C ALA A 437 48.51 0.68 10.25
N ALA A 438 47.29 0.52 9.71
CA ALA A 438 46.96 -0.60 8.83
C ALA A 438 47.50 -0.45 7.40
N ASP A 439 47.83 0.76 6.95
CA ASP A 439 48.41 1.00 5.62
C ASP A 439 49.96 1.05 5.64
N ILE A 440 50.57 1.09 6.84
CA ILE A 440 52.02 1.19 7.01
C ILE A 440 52.67 -0.20 7.20
N SER A 441 51.94 -1.21 7.68
CA SER A 441 52.52 -2.51 8.03
C SER A 441 52.74 -3.47 6.85
N SER A 442 52.24 -3.16 5.64
CA SER A 442 52.39 -4.04 4.47
C SER A 442 53.61 -3.74 3.58
N ARG A 443 54.54 -2.88 4.01
CA ARG A 443 55.79 -2.62 3.28
C ARG A 443 56.98 -2.66 4.22
N THR A 444 57.45 -3.87 4.48
CA THR A 444 58.82 -4.12 4.96
C THR A 444 59.82 -3.50 3.99
N THR A 445 60.80 -2.75 4.48
CA THR A 445 62.24 -3.07 4.43
C THR A 445 63.02 -1.93 5.10
N GLU A 446 63.93 -2.28 6.00
CA GLU A 446 64.77 -1.37 6.76
C GLU A 446 65.59 -0.40 5.90
N SER A 447 65.80 0.79 6.44
CA SER A 447 66.90 1.72 6.13
C SER A 447 66.95 2.30 4.71
N LYS A 448 66.22 3.40 4.49
CA LYS A 448 66.61 4.56 3.67
C LYS A 448 65.44 5.53 3.57
N LEU A 449 65.29 6.39 4.58
CA LEU A 449 64.80 7.78 4.46
C LEU A 449 64.69 8.39 5.86
N LEU A 450 65.84 8.49 6.51
CA LEU A 450 66.14 9.53 7.47
C LEU A 450 66.07 10.88 6.71
N ASN A 451 64.85 11.33 6.34
CA ASN A 451 64.52 12.66 5.80
C ASN A 451 63.03 12.88 5.45
N MET A 452 62.11 12.10 6.04
CA MET A 452 60.69 12.49 6.06
C MET A 452 60.14 12.43 7.49
N GLN A 453 60.80 13.20 8.35
CA GLN A 453 60.25 13.72 9.61
C GLN A 453 59.19 14.81 9.35
N GLN A 454 58.45 14.72 8.24
CA GLN A 454 57.22 15.46 8.05
C GLN A 454 56.09 14.54 8.47
N GLU A 455 55.58 14.80 9.67
CA GLU A 455 54.22 14.46 10.04
C GLU A 455 53.32 14.68 8.82
N LEU A 456 52.85 13.60 8.20
CA LEU A 456 51.69 13.68 7.32
C LEU A 456 50.60 14.30 8.19
N PRO A 457 50.09 15.49 7.85
CA PRO A 457 49.14 16.17 8.72
C PRO A 457 47.87 15.30 8.81
N PRO A 458 46.97 15.51 9.78
CA PRO A 458 45.64 14.90 9.76
C PRO A 458 44.78 15.30 8.54
N THR A 459 45.34 16.06 7.59
CA THR A 459 44.70 16.55 6.37
C THR A 459 44.10 15.45 5.49
N PRO A 460 44.69 14.26 5.25
CA PRO A 460 44.07 13.23 4.41
C PRO A 460 42.77 12.70 5.03
N VAL A 461 42.73 12.56 6.37
CA VAL A 461 41.58 11.98 7.09
C VAL A 461 40.39 12.94 7.05
N LEU A 462 40.61 14.24 7.27
CA LEU A 462 39.55 15.24 7.20
C LEU A 462 39.06 15.51 5.76
N THR A 463 39.94 15.51 4.76
CA THR A 463 39.50 15.57 3.36
C THR A 463 38.72 14.33 2.95
N ASN A 464 39.06 13.16 3.49
CA ASN A 464 38.32 11.91 3.24
C ASN A 464 36.94 11.88 3.94
N MET A 465 36.70 12.72 4.97
CA MET A 465 35.41 12.87 5.64
C MET A 465 34.42 13.78 4.89
N ILE A 466 34.91 14.62 3.96
CA ILE A 466 34.04 15.52 3.17
C ILE A 466 33.05 14.70 2.33
N SER A 467 33.50 13.61 1.71
CA SER A 467 32.65 12.77 0.87
C SER A 467 31.52 12.06 1.66
N PRO A 468 31.78 11.36 2.78
CA PRO A 468 30.72 10.80 3.61
C PRO A 468 29.79 11.83 4.24
N VAL A 469 30.31 12.96 4.73
CA VAL A 469 29.47 14.04 5.30
C VAL A 469 28.54 14.59 4.23
N LEU A 470 29.04 14.80 3.01
CA LEU A 470 28.20 15.24 1.90
C LEU A 470 27.20 14.19 1.47
N ALA A 471 27.63 12.95 1.29
CA ALA A 471 26.75 11.85 0.90
C ALA A 471 25.63 11.68 1.93
N TRP A 472 25.94 11.69 3.23
CA TRP A 472 24.94 11.53 4.28
C TRP A 472 24.04 12.75 4.46
N THR A 473 24.58 13.96 4.20
CA THR A 473 23.77 15.19 4.21
C THR A 473 22.80 15.19 3.03
N VAL A 474 23.28 14.92 1.82
CA VAL A 474 22.46 14.78 0.61
C VAL A 474 21.38 13.72 0.82
N GLU A 475 21.77 12.55 1.33
CA GLU A 475 20.86 11.45 1.60
C GLU A 475 19.84 11.80 2.69
N GLY A 476 20.26 12.51 3.74
CA GLY A 476 19.38 12.94 4.82
C GLY A 476 18.33 13.98 4.40
N TYR A 477 18.61 14.76 3.36
CA TYR A 477 17.68 15.73 2.77
C TYR A 477 16.83 15.16 1.62
N ARG A 478 17.01 13.89 1.23
CA ARG A 478 16.13 13.25 0.24
C ARG A 478 14.70 13.16 0.76
N ALA A 479 13.73 13.38 -0.13
CA ALA A 479 12.32 13.43 0.21
C ALA A 479 11.80 12.18 0.96
N GLY A 480 12.25 10.97 0.59
CA GLY A 480 11.81 9.71 1.23
C GLY A 480 12.49 9.37 2.55
N VAL A 481 13.53 10.12 2.92
CA VAL A 481 14.31 9.87 4.15
C VAL A 481 13.86 10.81 5.28
N LYS A 482 13.07 11.84 4.98
CA LYS A 482 12.52 12.80 5.96
C LYS A 482 11.81 12.08 7.11
N ASN A 483 12.14 12.47 8.34
CA ASN A 483 11.66 11.89 9.61
C ASN A 483 12.20 10.49 9.93
N SER A 484 13.23 10.02 9.23
CA SER A 484 14.01 8.84 9.66
C SER A 484 15.25 9.26 10.46
N ILE A 485 15.85 8.31 11.18
CA ILE A 485 17.10 8.58 11.91
C ILE A 485 18.23 9.02 10.96
N ILE A 486 18.22 8.52 9.72
CA ILE A 486 19.18 8.84 8.64
C ILE A 486 19.08 10.30 8.20
N SER A 487 17.90 10.92 8.32
CA SER A 487 17.71 12.34 8.02
C SER A 487 18.43 13.28 8.98
N LEU A 488 19.03 12.74 10.03
CA LEU A 488 19.81 13.48 11.02
C LEU A 488 21.31 13.15 10.86
N PRO A 489 21.97 13.61 9.77
CA PRO A 489 23.39 13.31 9.53
C PRO A 489 24.27 13.76 10.70
N GLY A 490 23.86 14.80 11.43
CA GLY A 490 24.55 15.28 12.63
C GLY A 490 24.71 14.23 13.73
N ILE A 491 23.75 13.32 13.93
CA ILE A 491 23.85 12.26 14.95
C ILE A 491 24.97 11.27 14.58
N PHE A 492 25.05 10.91 13.30
CA PHE A 492 26.11 10.02 12.81
C PHE A 492 27.45 10.74 12.83
N ILE A 493 27.52 11.97 12.35
CA ILE A 493 28.75 12.78 12.37
C ILE A 493 29.28 12.94 13.80
N PHE A 494 28.40 13.21 14.78
CA PHE A 494 28.78 13.28 16.19
C PHE A 494 29.24 11.92 16.73
N GLY A 495 28.55 10.83 16.35
CA GLY A 495 28.93 9.47 16.72
C GLY A 495 30.34 9.08 16.26
N ILE A 496 30.82 9.63 15.13
CA ILE A 496 32.18 9.34 14.61
C ILE A 496 33.24 9.72 15.64
N LEU A 497 33.01 10.78 16.42
CA LEU A 497 33.95 11.28 17.43
C LEU A 497 34.17 10.27 18.56
N PHE A 498 33.19 9.40 18.84
CA PHE A 498 33.24 8.46 19.97
C PHE A 498 33.45 7.01 19.54
N LEU A 499 32.87 6.61 18.39
CA LEU A 499 32.81 5.22 17.94
C LEU A 499 33.69 4.93 16.72
N GLY A 500 34.26 5.97 16.10
CA GLY A 500 35.05 5.86 14.88
C GLY A 500 34.20 5.69 13.61
N PHE A 501 34.76 6.07 12.46
CA PHE A 501 34.03 6.10 11.18
C PHE A 501 33.47 4.74 10.76
N GLY A 502 34.25 3.66 10.87
CA GLY A 502 33.83 2.34 10.40
C GLY A 502 32.56 1.81 11.10
N ASN A 503 32.47 2.01 12.42
CA ASN A 503 31.31 1.56 13.20
C ASN A 503 30.07 2.40 12.87
N VAL A 504 30.22 3.72 12.84
CA VAL A 504 29.11 4.63 12.55
C VAL A 504 28.64 4.52 11.10
N ALA A 505 29.57 4.39 10.15
CA ALA A 505 29.22 4.17 8.75
C ALA A 505 28.40 2.89 8.60
N THR A 506 28.76 1.82 9.30
CA THR A 506 27.99 0.57 9.24
C THR A 506 26.62 0.71 9.88
N MET A 507 26.50 1.41 11.03
CA MET A 507 25.20 1.73 11.63
C MET A 507 24.34 2.61 10.71
N TYR A 508 24.95 3.59 10.04
CA TYR A 508 24.29 4.43 9.05
C TYR A 508 23.76 3.55 7.92
N TYR A 509 24.60 2.72 7.29
CA TYR A 509 24.18 1.83 6.20
C TYR A 509 23.12 0.80 6.62
N LEU A 510 23.18 0.30 7.86
CA LEU A 510 22.14 -0.55 8.45
C LEU A 510 20.79 0.17 8.57
N ALA A 511 20.79 1.37 9.14
CA ALA A 511 19.60 2.20 9.19
C ALA A 511 19.10 2.50 7.76
N SER A 512 20.03 2.75 6.85
CA SER A 512 19.82 2.98 5.42
C SER A 512 19.06 1.85 4.74
N LEU A 513 19.45 0.60 4.96
CA LEU A 513 18.77 -0.56 4.39
C LEU A 513 17.32 -0.71 4.88
N SER A 514 17.02 -0.21 6.08
CA SER A 514 15.66 -0.19 6.62
C SER A 514 14.80 0.96 6.05
N CYS A 515 15.41 1.96 5.43
CA CYS A 515 14.74 3.08 4.76
C CYS A 515 14.70 2.80 3.25
N SER A 516 13.55 2.33 2.77
CA SER A 516 13.35 1.85 1.38
C SER A 516 13.97 2.75 0.30
N TYR A 517 14.89 2.17 -0.50
CA TYR A 517 15.58 2.83 -1.62
C TYR A 517 14.89 2.71 -2.98
N ALA A 518 13.75 2.04 -3.02
CA ALA A 518 13.20 1.49 -4.25
C ALA A 518 12.42 2.50 -5.12
N VAL A 519 12.34 3.78 -4.72
CA VAL A 519 11.42 4.75 -5.32
C VAL A 519 12.14 6.02 -5.82
N PRO A 520 12.14 6.31 -7.14
CA PRO A 520 12.75 7.51 -7.71
C PRO A 520 12.15 8.84 -7.21
N VAL A 521 10.84 8.90 -6.93
CA VAL A 521 10.13 10.10 -6.42
C VAL A 521 10.65 10.55 -5.05
N GLU A 522 11.21 9.60 -4.30
CA GLU A 522 11.71 9.81 -2.94
C GLU A 522 13.18 10.25 -2.92
N ARG A 523 13.84 10.24 -4.07
CA ARG A 523 15.26 10.57 -4.21
C ARG A 523 15.63 12.02 -4.62
N PRO A 524 14.72 12.95 -4.96
CA PRO A 524 15.13 14.32 -5.25
C PRO A 524 15.57 15.03 -3.96
N VAL A 525 16.49 15.95 -4.13
CA VAL A 525 17.02 16.84 -3.08
C VAL A 525 16.39 18.22 -3.32
N PRO A 526 15.88 18.91 -2.28
CA PRO A 526 15.36 20.26 -2.43
C PRO A 526 16.37 21.18 -3.13
N VAL A 527 15.90 22.01 -4.05
CA VAL A 527 16.77 22.87 -4.87
C VAL A 527 17.57 23.82 -3.98
N GLU A 528 16.97 24.27 -2.88
CA GLU A 528 17.59 25.12 -1.87
C GLU A 528 18.76 24.41 -1.20
N VAL A 529 18.59 23.13 -0.86
CA VAL A 529 19.64 22.29 -0.26
C VAL A 529 20.76 22.05 -1.26
N ALA A 530 20.43 21.71 -2.51
CA ALA A 530 21.43 21.51 -3.56
C ALA A 530 22.25 22.79 -3.82
N LYS A 531 21.58 23.96 -3.84
CA LYS A 531 22.23 25.27 -4.00
C LYS A 531 23.09 25.67 -2.79
N ALA A 532 22.67 25.33 -1.57
CA ALA A 532 23.40 25.63 -0.34
C ALA A 532 24.58 24.69 -0.10
N LEU A 533 24.52 23.46 -0.61
CA LEU A 533 25.54 22.43 -0.38
C LEU A 533 26.91 22.84 -0.92
N VAL A 534 26.96 23.38 -2.14
CA VAL A 534 28.23 23.74 -2.80
C VAL A 534 28.95 24.88 -2.05
N PRO A 535 28.30 26.02 -1.73
CA PRO A 535 28.90 27.05 -0.88
C PRO A 535 29.30 26.53 0.51
N ALA A 536 28.50 25.66 1.13
CA ALA A 536 28.80 25.12 2.46
C ALA A 536 30.07 24.24 2.46
N VAL A 537 30.27 23.43 1.41
CA VAL A 537 31.49 22.64 1.23
C VAL A 537 32.70 23.52 0.98
N VAL A 538 32.56 24.53 0.12
CA VAL A 538 33.64 25.46 -0.18
C VAL A 538 34.05 26.24 1.08
N LEU A 539 33.07 26.73 1.84
CA LEU A 539 33.31 27.42 3.11
C LEU A 539 33.90 26.51 4.19
N SER A 540 33.51 25.24 4.24
CA SER A 540 34.11 24.30 5.21
C SER A 540 35.56 23.97 4.86
N ILE A 541 35.88 23.78 3.57
CA ILE A 541 37.25 23.57 3.09
C ILE A 541 38.12 24.81 3.33
N LEU A 542 37.62 26.00 2.96
CA LEU A 542 38.33 27.27 3.14
C LEU A 542 38.47 27.64 4.62
N GLY A 543 37.38 27.54 5.38
CA GLY A 543 37.36 27.81 6.81
C GLY A 543 38.30 26.89 7.58
N PHE A 544 38.32 25.59 7.25
CA PHE A 544 39.29 24.67 7.82
C PHE A 544 40.73 25.01 7.43
N SER A 545 40.98 25.35 6.16
CA SER A 545 42.31 25.74 5.66
C SER A 545 42.83 27.02 6.34
N VAL A 546 41.94 27.97 6.63
CA VAL A 546 42.25 29.21 7.34
C VAL A 546 42.45 28.93 8.83
N LEU A 547 41.54 28.21 9.48
CA LEU A 547 41.67 27.82 10.88
C LEU A 547 42.96 27.03 11.12
N TRP A 548 43.31 26.10 10.22
CA TRP A 548 44.55 25.33 10.26
C TRP A 548 45.80 26.20 10.13
N LYS A 549 45.81 27.17 9.20
CA LYS A 549 46.89 28.17 9.09
C LYS A 549 46.99 29.05 10.33
N CYS A 550 45.88 29.27 11.03
CA CYS A 550 45.84 29.96 12.32
C CYS A 550 46.11 29.04 13.53
N TYR A 551 46.27 27.73 13.33
CA TYR A 551 46.42 26.70 14.37
C TYR A 551 47.84 26.11 14.59
N PRO A 552 48.99 26.76 14.30
CA PRO A 552 50.29 26.16 14.61
C PRO A 552 50.66 26.21 16.11
N ALA A 553 49.71 26.35 17.06
CA ALA A 553 50.02 26.64 18.46
C ALA A 553 49.19 25.92 19.54
N THR A 554 48.48 24.82 19.28
CA THR A 554 47.74 24.09 20.35
C THR A 554 47.95 22.58 20.42
N ILE A 555 49.02 22.05 19.80
CA ILE A 555 49.53 20.73 20.20
C ILE A 555 49.99 20.70 21.68
N PRO A 556 50.42 21.81 22.35
CA PRO A 556 50.81 21.74 23.74
C PRO A 556 49.67 21.50 24.74
N LEU A 557 48.41 21.92 24.51
CA LEU A 557 47.42 21.86 25.59
C LEU A 557 46.94 20.42 25.88
N PHE A 558 46.73 19.61 24.84
CA PHE A 558 46.29 18.23 24.98
C PHE A 558 47.45 17.30 25.39
N THR A 559 48.67 17.57 24.90
CA THR A 559 49.88 16.86 25.34
C THR A 559 50.32 17.26 26.75
N TRP A 560 50.05 18.49 27.19
CA TRP A 560 50.27 18.96 28.56
C TRP A 560 49.25 18.36 29.55
N ILE A 561 47.98 18.24 29.16
CA ILE A 561 46.97 17.55 29.98
C ILE A 561 47.31 16.05 30.12
N LEU A 562 47.79 15.40 29.06
CA LEU A 562 48.21 14.00 29.12
C LEU A 562 49.54 13.80 29.88
N SER A 563 50.52 14.69 29.73
CA SER A 563 51.80 14.61 30.46
C SER A 563 51.66 14.96 31.94
N ALA A 564 50.75 15.87 32.31
CA ALA A 564 50.44 16.22 33.70
C ALA A 564 49.86 15.05 34.51
N THR A 565 49.28 14.04 33.86
CA THR A 565 48.83 12.80 34.53
C THR A 565 49.94 11.75 34.67
N ALA A 566 50.99 11.84 33.85
CA ALA A 566 52.10 10.89 33.86
C ALA A 566 53.25 11.28 34.82
N SER A 567 53.33 12.55 35.24
CA SER A 567 54.43 13.10 36.03
C SER A 567 54.09 13.37 37.51
N TRP A 568 53.12 12.66 38.10
CA TRP A 568 52.93 12.73 39.55
C TRP A 568 54.08 12.03 40.29
N PRO A 569 54.71 12.70 41.29
CA PRO A 569 55.74 12.08 42.12
C PRO A 569 55.23 10.82 42.82
N LYS A 570 56.11 9.83 42.98
CA LYS A 570 55.85 8.52 43.60
C LYS A 570 55.16 8.61 44.98
N GLN A 571 55.37 9.71 45.71
CA GLN A 571 54.76 9.99 47.02
C GLN A 571 53.23 10.24 46.97
N VAL A 572 52.65 10.63 45.83
CA VAL A 572 51.19 10.81 45.69
C VAL A 572 50.50 9.46 45.39
N ARG A 573 51.18 8.53 44.70
CA ARG A 573 50.65 7.17 44.44
C ARG A 573 50.58 6.32 45.71
N GLU A 574 51.54 6.47 46.62
CA GLU A 574 51.55 5.71 47.90
C GLU A 574 50.51 6.22 48.91
N SER A 575 49.94 7.43 48.73
CA SER A 575 48.87 7.93 49.61
C SER A 575 47.46 7.42 49.29
N ILE A 576 47.29 6.73 48.15
CA ILE A 576 45.97 6.23 47.67
C ILE A 576 45.87 4.70 47.79
N SER A 577 46.97 4.01 48.16
CA SER A 577 46.99 2.57 48.36
C SER A 577 47.48 2.21 49.76
N GLU A 578 46.65 2.40 50.79
CA GLU A 578 46.64 1.51 51.96
C GLU A 578 45.41 1.75 52.86
N ASP A 579 44.74 0.64 53.17
CA ASP A 579 43.68 0.47 54.16
C ASP A 579 43.95 1.21 55.47
N LYS A 580 42.95 1.96 55.96
CA LYS A 580 42.62 2.10 57.40
C LYS A 580 41.37 2.96 57.61
N ALA A 581 40.19 2.36 57.46
CA ALA A 581 38.97 2.80 58.16
C ALA A 581 37.86 1.72 58.12
N LEU A 582 38.20 0.48 58.47
CA LEU A 582 37.23 -0.56 58.83
C LEU A 582 37.65 -1.16 60.17
N ASP A 583 37.70 -0.33 61.21
CA ASP A 583 37.66 -0.82 62.59
C ASP A 583 37.27 0.30 63.56
N ARG A 584 35.96 0.55 63.66
CA ARG A 584 35.27 1.16 64.82
C ARG A 584 33.80 1.34 64.47
N TYR A 585 32.99 0.31 64.66
CA TYR A 585 31.61 0.37 65.16
C TYR A 585 31.06 -1.05 65.19
N ASP A 586 31.60 -1.89 66.09
CA ASP A 586 30.91 -3.08 66.58
C ASP A 586 31.46 -3.45 67.95
N ARG A 587 30.85 -2.82 68.98
CA ARG A 587 30.63 -3.37 70.33
C ARG A 587 30.08 -2.27 71.24
N MET A 588 28.78 -2.31 71.51
CA MET A 588 28.27 -2.25 72.88
C MET A 588 26.85 -2.82 72.96
N ASP A 589 26.79 -3.96 73.64
CA ASP A 589 25.72 -4.71 74.29
C ASP A 589 24.35 -4.04 74.56
N ILE A 590 23.31 -4.78 74.14
CA ILE A 590 22.25 -5.43 74.94
C ILE A 590 21.88 -4.84 76.33
N SER A 591 20.57 -4.62 76.51
CA SER A 591 19.70 -4.83 77.70
C SER A 591 18.95 -3.61 78.29
N GLN A 592 17.63 -3.81 78.44
CA GLN A 592 16.72 -3.28 79.47
C GLN A 592 16.62 -1.76 79.69
N GLN A 593 15.53 -1.15 79.20
CA GLN A 593 14.37 -0.72 80.02
C GLN A 593 13.22 -0.26 79.14
#